data_AF-A0A7Y2UN21-F1
#
_entry.id   AF-A0A7Y2UN21-F1
#
_cell.length_a   1.000
_cell.length_b   1.000
_cell.length_c   1.000
_cell.angle_alpha   90.00
_cell.angle_beta   90.00
_cell.angle_gamma   90.00
#
_symmetry.space_group_name_H-M   'P 1'
#
loop_
_entity.id
_entity.type
_entity.pdbx_description
1 polymer ?
#
loop_
_entity_poly.entity_id
_entity_poly.type
_entity_poly.pdbx_seq_one_letter_code
_entity_poly.pdbx_strand_id
1 'polypeptide(L)'
;MKLPQRTMQSTKSRWVSGPAFSRYVAPSLVDEIAKHPERLNLEGEEKEVTVLFSDVREFTSMSEKLSPTEVTTLLNHYLTPVTRIIRQSQGTLDKFIGDAVMAFWNAPLDVPDHPERALNAGLDILAELPELNKEFKERFNLEIAVGIGVHSGQVRVGNMGSDDLFDYTILGDNVNLTSRLESLTKFYGVDILV
;
A
#
# COMPACT_ATOMS: atom_id res chain seq x y z
N MET A 1 -35.65 33.05 -15.21
CA MET A 1 -35.61 31.65 -15.67
C MET A 1 -34.43 30.98 -14.98
N LYS A 2 -34.66 30.30 -13.86
CA LYS A 2 -33.62 29.66 -13.04
C LYS A 2 -33.46 28.20 -13.49
N LEU A 3 -32.24 27.81 -13.83
CA LEU A 3 -31.88 26.41 -14.14
C LEU A 3 -32.08 25.54 -12.88
N PRO A 4 -32.55 24.29 -13.01
CA PRO A 4 -32.72 23.40 -11.88
C PRO A 4 -31.37 22.88 -11.36
N GLN A 5 -31.11 23.09 -10.07
CA GLN A 5 -30.04 22.43 -9.33
C GLN A 5 -30.34 20.92 -9.29
N ARG A 6 -29.76 20.15 -10.20
CA ARG A 6 -29.66 18.69 -10.04
C ARG A 6 -28.64 18.42 -8.94
N THR A 7 -29.13 17.83 -7.86
CA THR A 7 -28.46 17.55 -6.60
C THR A 7 -27.24 16.62 -6.79
N MET A 8 -26.04 17.14 -6.49
CA MET A 8 -24.78 16.37 -6.39
C MET A 8 -24.83 15.19 -5.39
N GLN A 9 -25.85 15.13 -4.52
CA GLN A 9 -26.03 14.07 -3.52
C GLN A 9 -26.48 12.72 -4.11
N SER A 10 -27.23 12.70 -5.21
CA SER A 10 -27.73 11.43 -5.78
C SER A 10 -26.67 10.64 -6.54
N THR A 11 -25.60 11.32 -6.96
CA THR A 11 -24.50 10.70 -7.71
C THR A 11 -23.56 9.96 -6.75
N LYS A 12 -23.15 10.55 -5.62
CA LYS A 12 -22.27 9.91 -4.62
C LYS A 12 -22.78 8.54 -4.15
N SER A 13 -24.08 8.43 -3.85
CA SER A 13 -24.68 7.18 -3.34
C SER A 13 -24.73 6.04 -4.37
N ARG A 14 -24.72 6.32 -5.67
CA ARG A 14 -24.83 5.27 -6.71
C ARG A 14 -23.49 4.65 -7.07
N TRP A 15 -22.39 5.37 -6.86
CA TRP A 15 -21.02 4.88 -7.11
C TRP A 15 -20.54 3.94 -6.01
N VAL A 16 -20.90 4.22 -4.76
CA VAL A 16 -20.46 3.46 -3.57
C VAL A 16 -21.01 2.02 -3.53
N SER A 17 -22.16 1.74 -4.16
CA SER A 17 -22.87 0.46 -4.02
C SER A 17 -22.84 -0.44 -5.26
N GLY A 18 -22.08 -0.09 -6.31
CA GLY A 18 -22.08 -0.81 -7.58
C GLY A 18 -21.01 -1.91 -7.69
N PRO A 19 -21.25 -3.00 -8.45
CA PRO A 19 -20.26 -4.08 -8.68
C PRO A 19 -19.01 -3.63 -9.46
N ALA A 20 -18.98 -2.40 -9.97
CA ALA A 20 -17.77 -1.76 -10.49
C ALA A 20 -16.88 -1.25 -9.35
N PHE A 21 -17.44 -0.78 -8.23
CA PHE A 21 -16.71 -0.16 -7.12
C PHE A 21 -15.75 -1.12 -6.41
N SER A 22 -16.12 -2.40 -6.29
CA SER A 22 -15.26 -3.46 -5.75
C SER A 22 -14.07 -3.83 -6.64
N ARG A 23 -14.03 -3.32 -7.89
CA ARG A 23 -12.99 -3.58 -8.87
C ARG A 23 -11.92 -2.49 -8.95
N TYR A 24 -12.15 -1.32 -8.36
CA TYR A 24 -11.35 -0.11 -8.57
C TYR A 24 -10.97 0.62 -7.29
N VAL A 25 -11.02 -0.09 -6.16
CA VAL A 25 -10.65 0.44 -4.85
C VAL A 25 -9.87 -0.65 -4.13
N ALA A 26 -8.74 -0.29 -3.51
CA ALA A 26 -7.97 -1.24 -2.69
C ALA A 26 -8.93 -1.97 -1.73
N PRO A 27 -8.91 -3.32 -1.62
CA PRO A 27 -9.89 -4.07 -0.84
C PRO A 27 -10.04 -3.60 0.61
N SER A 28 -8.98 -3.01 1.17
CA SER A 28 -8.97 -2.40 2.51
C SER A 28 -9.87 -1.19 2.66
N LEU A 29 -10.15 -0.44 1.58
CA LEU A 29 -11.00 0.75 1.60
C LEU A 29 -12.48 0.40 1.44
N VAL A 30 -12.81 -0.63 0.66
CA VAL A 30 -14.20 -0.96 0.28
C VAL A 30 -15.08 -1.24 1.51
N ASP A 31 -14.58 -2.06 2.43
CA ASP A 31 -15.31 -2.44 3.65
C ASP A 31 -15.59 -1.23 4.56
N GLU A 32 -14.67 -0.27 4.58
CA GLU A 32 -14.76 0.91 5.43
C GLU A 32 -15.64 2.00 4.78
N ILE A 33 -15.52 2.17 3.46
CA ILE A 33 -16.41 3.01 2.65
C ILE A 33 -17.86 2.55 2.78
N ALA A 34 -18.10 1.24 2.79
CA ALA A 34 -19.44 0.69 2.91
C ALA A 34 -20.07 1.00 4.28
N LYS A 35 -19.27 1.13 5.35
CA LYS A 35 -19.75 1.41 6.71
C LYS A 35 -19.94 2.90 6.99
N HIS A 36 -19.04 3.73 6.46
CA HIS A 36 -18.99 5.16 6.75
C HIS A 36 -18.75 6.00 5.48
N PRO A 37 -19.65 5.96 4.49
CA PRO A 37 -19.48 6.70 3.24
C PRO A 37 -19.37 8.23 3.45
N GLU A 38 -19.90 8.76 4.55
CA GLU A 38 -19.81 10.16 4.95
C GLU A 38 -18.45 10.58 5.51
N ARG A 39 -17.63 9.63 5.99
CA ARG A 39 -16.29 9.91 6.55
C ARG A 39 -15.20 9.94 5.48
N LEU A 40 -15.54 9.57 4.25
CA LEU A 40 -14.59 9.58 3.15
C LEU A 40 -14.51 10.96 2.48
N ASN A 41 -13.44 11.67 2.82
CA ASN A 41 -13.00 12.84 2.07
C ASN A 41 -12.19 12.43 0.83
N LEU A 42 -12.91 12.08 -0.25
CA LEU A 42 -12.30 11.68 -1.53
C LEU A 42 -11.89 12.85 -2.42
N GLU A 43 -12.40 14.05 -2.14
CA GLU A 43 -12.01 15.32 -2.80
C GLU A 43 -10.56 15.69 -2.44
N GLY A 44 -10.06 15.01 -1.41
CA GLY A 44 -8.69 14.98 -0.98
C GLY A 44 -8.36 16.12 -0.02
N GLU A 45 -7.44 15.83 0.88
CA GLU A 45 -6.88 16.76 1.86
C GLU A 45 -5.36 16.73 1.90
N GLU A 46 -4.76 17.75 2.53
CA GLU A 46 -3.39 17.64 3.05
C GLU A 46 -3.46 16.97 4.41
N LYS A 47 -2.64 15.93 4.61
CA LYS A 47 -2.65 15.15 5.84
C LYS A 47 -1.26 14.65 6.17
N GLU A 48 -0.95 14.62 7.46
CA GLU A 48 0.21 13.90 7.94
C GLU A 48 -0.06 12.40 7.89
N VAL A 49 0.77 11.67 7.18
CA VAL A 49 0.70 10.20 7.09
C VAL A 49 2.04 9.62 7.46
N THR A 50 2.06 8.32 7.75
CA THR A 50 3.30 7.53 7.67
C THR A 50 3.25 6.69 6.43
N VAL A 51 4.31 6.72 5.62
CA VAL A 51 4.45 5.95 4.40
C VAL A 51 5.46 4.83 4.67
N LEU A 52 5.20 3.65 4.09
CA LEU A 52 6.14 2.53 4.06
C LEU A 52 6.34 2.10 2.61
N PHE A 53 7.60 1.99 2.20
CA PHE A 53 8.02 1.26 1.02
C PHE A 53 8.77 0.01 1.45
N SER A 54 8.48 -1.13 0.84
CA SER A 54 9.24 -2.36 0.98
C SER A 54 9.58 -2.90 -0.40
N ASP A 55 10.81 -3.34 -0.63
CA ASP A 55 11.23 -3.95 -1.90
C ASP A 55 12.06 -5.22 -1.67
N VAL A 56 11.98 -6.21 -2.57
CA VAL A 56 12.74 -7.46 -2.44
C VAL A 56 14.14 -7.24 -3.01
N ARG A 57 15.15 -7.53 -2.19
CA ARG A 57 16.55 -7.36 -2.58
C ARG A 57 16.88 -8.27 -3.75
N GLU A 58 17.47 -7.67 -4.78
CA GLU A 58 18.00 -8.37 -5.96
C GLU A 58 16.92 -9.18 -6.71
N PHE A 59 15.66 -8.77 -6.60
CA PHE A 59 14.53 -9.48 -7.19
C PHE A 59 14.66 -9.68 -8.71
N THR A 60 15.17 -8.69 -9.44
CA THR A 60 15.40 -8.83 -10.89
C THR A 60 16.34 -10.02 -11.19
N SER A 61 17.50 -10.08 -10.55
CA SER A 61 18.47 -11.16 -10.77
C SER A 61 17.97 -12.52 -10.27
N MET A 62 17.09 -12.52 -9.27
CA MET A 62 16.45 -13.73 -8.75
C MET A 62 15.38 -14.25 -9.70
N SER A 63 14.48 -13.37 -10.15
CA SER A 63 13.33 -13.71 -11.01
C SER A 63 13.74 -14.20 -12.39
N GLU A 64 14.89 -13.75 -12.92
CA GLU A 64 15.47 -14.26 -14.19
C GLU A 64 15.79 -15.76 -14.16
N LYS A 65 15.95 -16.37 -12.97
CA LYS A 65 16.23 -17.80 -12.80
C LYS A 65 14.96 -18.64 -12.68
N LEU A 66 13.81 -18.00 -12.61
CA LEU A 66 12.51 -18.62 -12.40
C LEU A 66 11.67 -18.54 -13.67
N SER A 67 10.79 -19.52 -13.87
CA SER A 67 9.74 -19.39 -14.89
C SER A 67 8.73 -18.30 -14.49
N PRO A 68 8.00 -17.70 -15.46
CA PRO A 68 6.96 -16.71 -15.15
C PRO A 68 5.91 -17.20 -14.13
N THR A 69 5.57 -18.49 -14.17
CA THR A 69 4.65 -19.13 -13.21
C THR A 69 5.23 -19.19 -11.80
N GLU A 70 6.52 -19.50 -11.68
CA GLU A 70 7.22 -19.52 -10.39
C GLU A 70 7.37 -18.12 -9.82
N VAL A 71 7.73 -17.12 -10.63
CA VAL A 71 7.77 -15.70 -10.21
C VAL A 71 6.41 -15.27 -9.66
N THR A 72 5.34 -15.58 -10.39
CA THR A 72 3.97 -15.25 -9.95
C THR A 72 3.61 -15.95 -8.64
N THR A 73 4.01 -17.22 -8.48
CA THR A 73 3.76 -17.99 -7.26
C THR A 73 4.53 -17.40 -6.08
N LEU A 74 5.82 -17.10 -6.25
CA LEU A 74 6.66 -16.47 -5.24
C LEU A 74 6.08 -15.12 -4.79
N LEU A 75 5.72 -14.26 -5.74
CA LEU A 75 5.11 -12.96 -5.45
C LEU A 75 3.80 -13.12 -4.66
N ASN A 76 2.92 -14.03 -5.07
CA ASN A 76 1.67 -14.26 -4.35
C ASN A 76 1.91 -14.74 -2.91
N HIS A 77 2.89 -15.64 -2.70
CA HIS A 77 3.24 -16.15 -1.38
C HIS A 77 3.88 -15.08 -0.49
N TYR A 78 4.67 -14.16 -1.05
CA TYR A 78 5.26 -13.04 -0.32
C TYR A 78 4.25 -11.92 -0.03
N LEU A 79 3.53 -11.44 -1.05
CA LEU A 79 2.64 -10.28 -0.95
C LEU A 79 1.39 -10.55 -0.08
N THR A 80 0.95 -11.81 0.03
CA THR A 80 -0.24 -12.18 0.83
C THR A 80 -0.07 -11.88 2.33
N PRO A 81 0.94 -12.41 3.04
CA PRO A 81 1.15 -12.08 4.45
C PRO A 81 1.53 -10.61 4.65
N VAL A 82 2.32 -10.00 3.76
CA VAL A 82 2.66 -8.57 3.83
C VAL A 82 1.40 -7.70 3.81
N THR A 83 0.48 -7.97 2.88
CA THR A 83 -0.81 -7.27 2.80
C THR A 83 -1.63 -7.46 4.08
N ARG A 84 -1.60 -8.67 4.66
CA ARG A 84 -2.29 -8.96 5.91
C ARG A 84 -1.74 -8.14 7.08
N ILE A 85 -0.42 -8.05 7.21
CA ILE A 85 0.28 -7.30 8.25
C ILE A 85 -0.06 -5.80 8.16
N ILE A 86 0.03 -5.22 6.95
CA ILE A 86 -0.34 -3.83 6.70
C ILE A 86 -1.79 -3.57 7.12
N ARG A 87 -2.73 -4.44 6.71
CA ARG A 87 -4.14 -4.25 7.06
C ARG A 87 -4.40 -4.42 8.56
N GLN A 88 -3.78 -5.41 9.22
CA GLN A 88 -3.95 -5.65 10.66
C GLN A 88 -3.39 -4.51 11.51
N SER A 89 -2.36 -3.82 11.02
CA SER A 89 -1.82 -2.61 11.63
C SER A 89 -2.59 -1.33 11.25
N GLN A 90 -3.78 -1.44 10.64
CA GLN A 90 -4.61 -0.30 10.18
C GLN A 90 -3.97 0.55 9.07
N GLY A 91 -3.07 -0.04 8.30
CA GLY A 91 -2.51 0.56 7.10
C GLY A 91 -3.42 0.39 5.89
N THR A 92 -3.34 1.34 4.99
CA THR A 92 -3.91 1.28 3.64
C THR A 92 -2.83 0.84 2.68
N LEU A 93 -3.05 -0.31 2.03
CA LEU A 93 -2.23 -0.72 0.90
C LEU A 93 -2.56 0.19 -0.29
N ASP A 94 -1.56 0.90 -0.79
CA ASP A 94 -1.72 1.78 -1.94
C ASP A 94 -1.63 0.97 -3.24
N LYS A 95 -0.47 0.35 -3.48
CA LYS A 95 -0.25 -0.50 -4.66
C LYS A 95 0.96 -1.42 -4.50
N PHE A 96 1.02 -2.40 -5.40
CA PHE A 96 2.23 -3.16 -5.70
C PHE A 96 2.92 -2.56 -6.92
N ILE A 97 4.25 -2.51 -6.90
CA ILE A 97 5.09 -2.04 -8.01
C ILE A 97 6.08 -3.17 -8.32
N GLY A 98 5.59 -4.20 -9.01
CA GLY A 98 6.35 -5.46 -9.13
C GLY A 98 6.36 -6.20 -7.79
N ASP A 99 7.55 -6.39 -7.23
CA ASP A 99 7.81 -6.94 -5.91
C ASP A 99 7.77 -5.90 -4.79
N ALA A 100 7.83 -4.62 -5.14
CA ALA A 100 7.74 -3.54 -4.18
C ALA A 100 6.30 -3.32 -3.67
N VAL A 101 6.19 -2.96 -2.40
CA VAL A 101 4.94 -2.64 -1.70
C VAL A 101 4.98 -1.19 -1.25
N MET A 102 3.93 -0.45 -1.57
CA MET A 102 3.68 0.89 -1.03
C MET A 102 2.43 0.87 -0.16
N ALA A 103 2.57 1.35 1.08
CA ALA A 103 1.47 1.48 2.02
C ALA A 103 1.57 2.78 2.81
N PHE A 104 0.46 3.20 3.39
CA PHE A 104 0.42 4.36 4.26
C PHE A 104 -0.61 4.22 5.38
N TRP A 105 -0.43 4.99 6.44
CA TRP A 105 -1.31 5.04 7.60
C TRP A 105 -1.84 6.46 7.81
N ASN A 106 -2.87 6.59 8.65
CA ASN A 106 -3.58 7.83 8.92
C ASN A 106 -4.41 8.36 7.73
N ALA A 107 -4.69 7.52 6.73
CA ALA A 107 -5.67 7.81 5.70
C ALA A 107 -6.25 6.50 5.15
N PRO A 108 -7.55 6.46 4.79
CA PRO A 108 -8.52 7.56 4.81
C PRO A 108 -9.03 7.89 6.22
N LEU A 109 -8.86 6.96 7.16
CA LEU A 109 -9.25 7.13 8.54
C LEU A 109 -8.11 7.71 9.36
N ASP A 110 -8.48 8.41 10.42
CA ASP A 110 -7.54 8.85 11.43
C ASP A 110 -7.01 7.67 12.23
N VAL A 111 -5.69 7.61 12.36
CA VAL A 111 -4.94 6.60 13.11
C VAL A 111 -3.90 7.38 13.94
N PRO A 112 -4.23 7.83 15.16
CA PRO A 112 -3.38 8.76 15.91
C PRO A 112 -1.95 8.27 16.19
N ASP A 113 -1.78 6.95 16.30
CA ASP A 113 -0.51 6.23 16.52
C ASP A 113 0.08 5.67 15.21
N HIS A 114 -0.24 6.29 14.07
CA HIS A 114 0.19 5.84 12.74
C HIS A 114 1.71 5.64 12.57
N PRO A 115 2.63 6.43 13.16
CA PRO A 115 4.06 6.19 13.01
C PRO A 115 4.50 4.89 13.67
N GLU A 116 4.00 4.61 14.87
CA GLU A 116 4.30 3.38 15.61
C GLU A 116 3.75 2.15 14.89
N ARG A 117 2.50 2.23 14.40
CA ARG A 117 1.88 1.14 13.64
C ARG A 117 2.61 0.80 12.35
N ALA A 118 3.04 1.81 11.60
CA ALA A 118 3.80 1.62 10.37
C ALA A 118 5.16 0.97 10.63
N LEU A 119 5.88 1.43 11.66
CA LEU A 119 7.16 0.84 12.04
C LEU A 119 7.00 -0.61 12.50
N ASN A 120 6.01 -0.88 13.36
CA ASN A 120 5.72 -2.24 13.80
C ASN A 120 5.32 -3.15 12.64
N ALA A 121 4.54 -2.65 11.67
CA ALA A 121 4.23 -3.40 10.46
C ALA A 121 5.49 -3.75 9.64
N GLY A 122 6.44 -2.81 9.52
CA GLY A 122 7.74 -3.09 8.91
C GLY A 122 8.52 -4.19 9.63
N LEU A 123 8.55 -4.14 10.97
CA LEU A 123 9.19 -5.17 11.79
C LEU A 123 8.50 -6.54 11.67
N ASP A 124 7.16 -6.57 11.63
CA ASP A 124 6.39 -7.79 11.44
C ASP A 124 6.63 -8.41 10.06
N ILE A 125 6.79 -7.59 9.00
CA ILE A 125 7.18 -8.06 7.66
C ILE A 125 8.54 -8.77 7.73
N LEU A 126 9.52 -8.18 8.41
CA LEU A 126 10.85 -8.79 8.59
C LEU A 126 10.76 -10.09 9.40
N ALA A 127 9.90 -10.14 10.42
CA ALA A 127 9.70 -11.33 11.25
C ALA A 127 9.02 -12.49 10.50
N GLU A 128 8.27 -12.21 9.44
CA GLU A 128 7.62 -13.24 8.60
C GLU A 128 8.60 -13.91 7.62
N LEU A 129 9.65 -13.19 7.19
CA LEU A 129 10.60 -13.67 6.17
C LEU A 129 11.24 -15.03 6.48
N PRO A 130 11.67 -15.35 7.72
CA PRO A 130 12.26 -16.65 8.01
C PRO A 130 11.34 -17.84 7.69
N GLU A 131 10.03 -17.70 7.89
CA GLU A 131 9.09 -18.77 7.58
C GLU A 131 8.85 -18.88 6.06
N LEU A 132 8.66 -17.74 5.38
CA LEU A 132 8.57 -17.69 3.93
C LEU A 132 9.83 -18.28 3.25
N ASN A 133 11.01 -17.98 3.78
CA ASN A 133 12.26 -18.47 3.24
C ASN A 133 12.44 -19.99 3.39
N LYS A 134 11.84 -20.63 4.40
CA LYS A 134 11.80 -22.11 4.45
C LYS A 134 11.01 -22.66 3.25
N GLU A 135 9.83 -22.10 3.01
CA GLU A 135 8.99 -22.50 1.87
C GLU A 135 9.70 -22.23 0.52
N PHE A 136 10.33 -21.05 0.37
CA PHE A 136 11.01 -20.69 -0.88
C PHE A 136 12.26 -21.51 -1.13
N LYS A 137 12.98 -21.89 -0.08
CA LYS A 137 14.12 -22.80 -0.20
C LYS A 137 13.69 -24.18 -0.68
N GLU A 138 12.58 -24.71 -0.17
CA GLU A 138 12.06 -26.00 -0.59
C GLU A 138 11.50 -25.99 -2.02
N ARG A 139 10.81 -24.92 -2.41
CA ARG A 139 10.11 -24.85 -3.70
C ARG A 139 10.96 -24.33 -4.85
N PHE A 140 11.79 -23.34 -4.58
CA PHE A 140 12.51 -22.56 -5.60
C PHE A 140 14.02 -22.55 -5.38
N ASN A 141 14.53 -23.17 -4.31
CA ASN A 141 15.94 -23.19 -3.93
C ASN A 141 16.55 -21.78 -3.82
N LEU A 142 15.80 -20.85 -3.20
CA LEU A 142 16.22 -19.47 -2.96
C LEU A 142 15.71 -18.97 -1.60
N GLU A 143 16.25 -17.83 -1.17
CA GLU A 143 15.79 -17.07 -0.01
C GLU A 143 15.66 -15.60 -0.44
N ILE A 144 14.69 -14.88 0.12
CA ILE A 144 14.48 -13.45 -0.10
C ILE A 144 14.90 -12.64 1.13
N ALA A 145 15.32 -11.41 0.88
CA ALA A 145 15.50 -10.37 1.88
C ALA A 145 14.82 -9.10 1.37
N VAL A 146 14.46 -8.18 2.26
CA VAL A 146 13.77 -6.94 1.88
C VAL A 146 14.52 -5.71 2.39
N GLY A 147 14.31 -4.59 1.72
CA GLY A 147 14.61 -3.26 2.24
C GLY A 147 13.30 -2.56 2.58
N ILE A 148 13.23 -1.88 3.73
CA ILE A 148 12.04 -1.14 4.16
C ILE A 148 12.41 0.31 4.46
N GLY A 149 11.75 1.25 3.81
CA GLY A 149 11.80 2.69 4.12
C GLY A 149 10.51 3.12 4.79
N VAL A 150 10.60 3.85 5.90
CA VAL A 150 9.43 4.41 6.61
C VAL A 150 9.64 5.89 6.84
N HIS A 151 8.63 6.72 6.61
CA HIS A 151 8.75 8.16 6.91
C HIS A 151 7.38 8.77 7.19
N SER A 152 7.34 9.70 8.14
CA SER A 152 6.14 10.47 8.47
C SER A 152 6.25 11.88 7.90
N GLY A 153 5.19 12.35 7.24
CA GLY A 153 5.15 13.72 6.76
C GLY A 153 3.85 14.10 6.08
N GLN A 154 3.72 15.39 5.79
CA GLN A 154 2.57 15.95 5.08
C GLN A 154 2.55 15.47 3.63
N VAL A 155 1.40 14.97 3.19
CA VAL A 155 1.14 14.56 1.82
C VAL A 155 -0.25 15.04 1.39
N ARG A 156 -0.49 15.07 0.09
CA ARG A 156 -1.81 15.26 -0.50
C ARG A 156 -2.46 13.89 -0.69
N VAL A 157 -3.48 13.58 0.11
CA VAL A 157 -4.25 12.33 0.03
C VAL A 157 -5.52 12.56 -0.79
N GLY A 158 -5.90 11.66 -1.67
CA GLY A 158 -7.20 11.74 -2.34
C GLY A 158 -7.35 10.83 -3.55
N ASN A 159 -8.49 10.95 -4.23
CA ASN A 159 -8.69 10.29 -5.51
C ASN A 159 -7.87 10.98 -6.60
N MET A 160 -7.10 10.18 -7.34
CA MET A 160 -6.24 10.65 -8.42
C MET A 160 -6.38 9.78 -9.66
N GLY A 161 -6.30 10.39 -10.83
CA GLY A 161 -6.42 9.68 -12.10
C GLY A 161 -7.17 10.51 -13.14
N SER A 162 -7.78 9.83 -14.11
CA SER A 162 -8.61 10.45 -15.15
C SER A 162 -10.08 10.24 -14.85
N ASP A 163 -10.96 10.89 -15.63
CA ASP A 163 -12.42 10.69 -15.57
C ASP A 163 -12.87 9.22 -15.68
N ASP A 164 -12.00 8.35 -16.21
CA ASP A 164 -12.28 6.93 -16.48
C ASP A 164 -11.58 5.97 -15.50
N LEU A 165 -10.53 6.40 -14.80
CA LEU A 165 -9.74 5.57 -13.88
C LEU A 165 -9.24 6.41 -12.71
N PHE A 166 -9.65 6.05 -11.50
CA PHE A 166 -9.26 6.75 -10.27
C PHE A 166 -8.68 5.77 -9.26
N ASP A 167 -7.55 6.15 -8.65
CA ASP A 167 -6.91 5.48 -7.53
C ASP A 167 -6.96 6.40 -6.30
N TYR A 168 -7.34 5.86 -5.15
CA TYR A 168 -7.15 6.55 -3.88
C TYR A 168 -5.69 6.40 -3.45
N THR A 169 -4.94 7.51 -3.42
CA THR A 169 -3.48 7.47 -3.23
C THR A 169 -2.97 8.74 -2.56
N ILE A 170 -1.65 8.79 -2.34
CA ILE A 170 -0.94 9.91 -1.73
C ILE A 170 0.11 10.49 -2.68
N LEU A 171 0.24 11.81 -2.70
CA LEU A 171 1.30 12.53 -3.42
C LEU A 171 2.06 13.48 -2.53
N GLY A 172 3.34 13.67 -2.82
CA GLY A 172 4.17 14.70 -2.21
C GLY A 172 5.62 14.26 -2.10
N ASP A 173 6.48 15.22 -1.80
CA ASP A 173 7.92 14.97 -1.69
C ASP A 173 8.26 13.95 -0.60
N ASN A 174 7.44 13.88 0.46
CA ASN A 174 7.59 12.89 1.54
C ASN A 174 7.39 11.44 1.05
N VAL A 175 6.55 11.22 0.03
CA VAL A 175 6.39 9.88 -0.59
C VAL A 175 7.68 9.48 -1.30
N ASN A 176 8.24 10.40 -2.09
CA ASN A 176 9.50 10.18 -2.81
C ASN A 176 10.70 10.08 -1.86
N LEU A 177 10.68 10.78 -0.73
CA LEU A 177 11.71 10.63 0.31
C LEU A 177 11.66 9.22 0.91
N THR A 178 10.46 8.71 1.18
CA THR A 178 10.28 7.36 1.74
C THR A 178 10.84 6.28 0.82
N SER A 179 10.57 6.36 -0.49
CA SER A 179 11.14 5.39 -1.45
C SER A 179 12.67 5.48 -1.53
N ARG A 180 13.25 6.67 -1.36
CA ARG A 180 14.72 6.82 -1.25
C ARG A 180 15.27 6.21 0.03
N LEU A 181 14.56 6.29 1.16
CA LEU A 181 14.97 5.64 2.40
C LEU A 181 15.01 4.12 2.22
N GLU A 182 13.99 3.54 1.60
CA GLU A 182 13.98 2.12 1.21
C GLU A 182 15.24 1.80 0.41
N SER A 183 15.52 2.54 -0.66
CA SER A 183 16.67 2.22 -1.53
C SER A 183 18.02 2.40 -0.82
N LEU A 184 18.10 3.29 0.18
CA LEU A 184 19.30 3.49 1.01
C LEU A 184 19.55 2.35 2.01
N THR A 185 18.56 1.51 2.32
CA THR A 185 18.74 0.32 3.17
C THR A 185 19.85 -0.59 2.63
N LYS A 186 19.94 -0.72 1.30
CA LYS A 186 21.01 -1.46 0.62
C LYS A 186 22.39 -0.85 0.83
N PHE A 187 22.49 0.47 0.79
CA PHE A 187 23.76 1.19 0.97
C PHE A 187 24.27 1.06 2.40
N TYR A 188 23.38 1.20 3.39
CA TYR A 188 23.75 1.14 4.81
C TYR A 188 23.81 -0.28 5.37
N GLY A 189 23.35 -1.29 4.63
CA GLY A 189 23.35 -2.68 5.07
C GLY A 189 22.39 -2.95 6.23
N VAL A 190 21.29 -2.18 6.30
CA VAL A 190 20.23 -2.33 7.31
C VAL A 190 18.96 -2.81 6.62
N ASP A 191 18.05 -3.48 7.34
CA ASP A 191 16.79 -3.97 6.75
C ASP A 191 15.69 -2.91 6.73
N ILE A 192 15.74 -1.96 7.67
CA ILE A 192 14.77 -0.87 7.79
C ILE A 192 15.49 0.47 8.03
N LEU A 193 14.99 1.53 7.39
CA LEU A 193 15.45 2.90 7.56
C LEU A 193 14.25 3.83 7.78
N VAL A 194 14.37 4.72 8.76
CA VAL A 194 13.38 5.74 9.13
C VAL A 194 13.99 7.13 9.01
#